data_AF-A0A812FT47-F1
#
_entry.id   AF-A0A812FT47-F1
#
_cell.length_a   1.000
_cell.length_b   1.000
_cell.length_c   1.000
_cell.angle_alpha   90.00
_cell.angle_beta   90.00
_cell.angle_gamma   90.00
#
_symmetry.space_group_name_H-M   'P 1'
#
loop_
_entity.id
_entity.type
_entity.pdbx_description
1 polymer ?
#
loop_
_entity_poly.entity_id
_entity_poly.type
_entity_poly.pdbx_seq_one_letter_code
_entity_poly.pdbx_strand_id
1 'polypeptide(L)'
;MDFAVPEIVQNNPVVFGFCLTLSLLGATIKMVTALISFYEEVVIKRYFNRLASLSEYLLRLKENEVFRLASGIRVPPEKSEMLIDVYMRGLADNRELKRIQHFMKPIQGKIHIETDFIDKVQILYSFCAAMFLFLFAVILGAPSFFSENSADAVAGIFIMLAMTLTAAVVGSDFRTYRTLKRIRKRLIELEMVSNAQAKLFWSVPWHKS
;
A
#
# COMPACT_ATOMS: atom_id res chain seq x y z
N MET A 1 33.06 11.88 -16.22
CA MET A 1 31.64 11.63 -16.55
C MET A 1 30.86 12.72 -15.84
N ASP A 2 30.60 13.83 -16.52
CA ASP A 2 29.83 14.93 -15.94
C ASP A 2 28.37 14.66 -16.29
N PHE A 3 27.64 14.12 -15.33
CA PHE A 3 26.19 13.95 -15.45
C PHE A 3 25.57 15.34 -15.58
N ALA A 4 24.93 15.64 -16.71
CA ALA A 4 24.27 16.92 -16.93
C ALA A 4 23.04 17.04 -16.02
N VAL A 5 23.25 17.51 -14.79
CA VAL A 5 22.18 17.82 -13.86
C VAL A 5 21.45 19.07 -14.38
N PRO A 6 20.12 19.05 -14.56
CA PRO A 6 19.37 20.21 -15.04
C PRO A 6 19.62 21.45 -14.20
N GLU A 7 19.72 22.61 -14.84
CA GLU A 7 20.01 23.91 -14.21
C GLU A 7 19.03 24.24 -13.06
N ILE A 8 17.77 23.81 -13.17
CA ILE A 8 16.74 23.98 -12.13
C ILE A 8 17.14 23.29 -10.81
N VAL A 9 17.76 22.11 -10.90
CA VAL A 9 18.24 21.35 -9.74
C VAL A 9 19.53 21.97 -9.21
N GLN A 10 20.41 22.44 -10.10
CA GLN A 10 21.65 23.13 -9.72
C GLN A 10 21.39 24.46 -8.99
N ASN A 11 20.32 25.18 -9.36
CA ASN A 11 19.95 26.45 -8.76
C ASN A 11 19.29 26.31 -7.38
N ASN A 12 18.75 25.13 -7.04
CA ASN A 12 18.06 24.89 -5.77
C ASN A 12 18.43 23.54 -5.12
N PRO A 13 19.74 23.23 -4.95
CA PRO A 13 20.18 21.87 -4.61
C PRO A 13 19.72 21.45 -3.20
N VAL A 14 19.64 22.40 -2.27
CA VAL A 14 19.20 22.16 -0.89
C VAL A 14 17.72 21.76 -0.85
N VAL A 15 16.87 22.43 -1.61
CA VAL A 15 15.42 22.16 -1.64
C VAL A 15 15.15 20.79 -2.25
N PHE A 16 15.75 20.50 -3.41
CA PHE A 16 15.61 19.19 -4.05
C PHE A 16 16.20 18.07 -3.20
N GLY A 17 17.35 18.29 -2.57
CA GLY A 17 17.95 17.34 -1.62
C GLY A 17 17.05 17.05 -0.43
N PHE A 18 16.46 18.08 0.16
CA PHE A 18 15.50 17.94 1.27
C PHE A 18 14.22 17.19 0.84
N CYS A 19 13.61 17.54 -0.30
CA CYS A 19 12.42 16.85 -0.78
C CYS A 19 12.70 15.38 -1.15
N LEU A 20 13.89 15.10 -1.67
CA LEU A 20 14.31 13.74 -2.01
C LEU A 20 14.55 12.89 -0.75
N THR A 21 15.27 13.40 0.25
CA THR A 21 15.46 12.68 1.51
C THR A 21 14.14 12.42 2.22
N LEU A 22 13.25 13.42 2.26
CA LEU A 22 11.90 13.27 2.80
C LEU A 22 11.10 12.19 2.06
N SER A 23 11.19 12.14 0.73
CA SER A 23 10.47 11.15 -0.09
C SER A 23 11.02 9.73 0.08
N LEU A 24 12.34 9.60 0.23
CA LEU A 24 13.01 8.31 0.42
C LEU A 24 12.84 7.73 1.83
N LEU A 25 12.64 8.58 2.84
CA LEU A 25 12.45 8.14 4.23
C LEU A 25 11.28 7.16 4.36
N GLY A 26 10.18 7.42 3.65
CA GLY A 26 9.05 6.50 3.57
C GLY A 26 9.36 5.16 2.89
N ALA A 27 10.27 5.14 1.91
CA ALA A 27 10.73 3.91 1.26
C ALA A 27 11.53 3.04 2.24
N THR A 28 12.45 3.66 3.00
CA THR A 28 13.31 2.96 3.96
C THR A 28 12.50 2.31 5.07
N ILE A 29 11.55 3.04 5.68
CA ILE A 29 10.67 2.50 6.73
C ILE A 29 9.90 1.28 6.19
N LYS A 30 9.30 1.40 5.00
CA LYS A 30 8.53 0.31 4.38
C LYS A 30 9.39 -0.90 4.07
N MET A 31 10.62 -0.68 3.62
CA MET A 31 11.55 -1.77 3.35
C MET A 31 11.89 -2.54 4.63
N VAL A 32 12.16 -1.83 5.73
CA VAL A 32 12.42 -2.44 7.04
C VAL A 32 11.19 -3.21 7.54
N THR A 33 9.99 -2.63 7.49
CA THR A 33 8.75 -3.32 7.90
C THR A 33 8.47 -4.55 7.03
N ALA A 34 8.72 -4.48 5.72
CA ALA A 34 8.60 -5.62 4.83
C ALA A 34 9.58 -6.74 5.19
N LEU A 35 10.80 -6.39 5.58
CA LEU A 35 11.84 -7.36 5.96
C LEU A 35 11.50 -8.04 7.30
N ILE A 36 11.01 -7.28 8.29
CA ILE A 36 10.53 -7.82 9.57
C ILE A 36 9.34 -8.76 9.35
N SER A 37 8.33 -8.33 8.58
CA SER A 37 7.15 -9.16 8.31
C SER A 37 7.48 -10.43 7.53
N PHE A 38 8.42 -10.37 6.58
CA PHE A 38 8.93 -11.55 5.88
C PHE A 38 9.62 -12.51 6.85
N TYR A 39 10.44 -12.00 7.76
CA TYR A 39 11.10 -12.82 8.79
C TYR A 39 10.07 -13.50 9.70
N GLU A 40 9.09 -12.76 10.21
CA GLU A 40 8.01 -13.32 11.04
C GLU A 40 7.18 -14.38 10.27
N GLU A 41 6.90 -14.15 9.00
CA GLU A 41 6.12 -15.08 8.16
C GLU A 41 6.88 -16.40 7.96
N VAL A 42 8.20 -16.35 7.74
CA VAL A 42 9.05 -17.54 7.60
C VAL A 42 9.22 -18.29 8.92
N VAL A 43 9.45 -17.58 10.02
CA VAL A 43 9.68 -18.18 11.34
C VAL A 43 8.40 -18.82 11.87
N ILE A 44 7.25 -18.13 11.78
CA ILE A 44 5.99 -18.61 12.36
C ILE A 44 5.41 -19.77 11.55
N LYS A 45 5.60 -19.80 10.24
CA LYS A 45 5.23 -20.95 9.39
C LYS A 45 5.98 -22.23 9.80
N ARG A 46 7.21 -22.11 10.33
CA ARG A 46 8.00 -23.23 10.86
C ARG A 46 7.47 -23.75 12.21
N TYR A 47 6.95 -22.89 13.07
CA TYR A 47 6.40 -23.29 14.37
C TYR A 47 4.96 -23.83 14.29
N PHE A 48 4.14 -23.33 13.35
CA PHE A 48 2.73 -23.72 13.23
C PHE A 48 2.51 -25.11 12.59
N ASN A 49 3.39 -25.56 11.70
CA ASN A 49 3.36 -26.95 11.20
C ASN A 49 3.47 -28.00 12.31
N ARG A 50 3.89 -27.62 13.53
CA ARG A 50 3.95 -28.50 14.70
C ARG A 50 2.70 -28.47 15.58
N LEU A 51 1.82 -27.48 15.42
CA LEU A 51 0.60 -27.30 16.25
C LEU A 51 -0.67 -27.82 15.57
N ALA A 52 -0.65 -28.07 14.26
CA ALA A 52 -1.78 -28.53 13.46
C ALA A 52 -2.24 -29.98 13.74
N SER A 53 -1.80 -30.61 14.83
CA SER A 53 -2.10 -32.01 15.17
C SER A 53 -3.01 -32.22 16.39
N LEU A 54 -3.74 -31.21 16.89
CA LEU A 54 -4.57 -31.34 18.09
C LEU A 54 -6.01 -30.76 17.97
N SER A 55 -6.95 -31.71 17.81
CA SER A 55 -8.32 -31.83 18.36
C SER A 55 -9.45 -30.83 17.99
N GLU A 56 -10.23 -31.21 16.97
CA GLU A 56 -11.69 -31.51 16.93
C GLU A 56 -12.79 -30.80 17.77
N TYR A 57 -12.54 -29.66 18.43
CA TYR A 57 -13.62 -28.77 18.94
C TYR A 57 -13.76 -27.47 18.13
N LEU A 58 -13.05 -27.42 17.00
CA LEU A 58 -12.56 -26.21 16.38
C LEU A 58 -13.14 -26.01 14.98
N LEU A 59 -14.44 -26.12 14.67
CA LEU A 59 -14.88 -25.92 13.27
C LEU A 59 -14.71 -24.45 12.80
N ARG A 60 -15.22 -23.47 13.56
CA ARG A 60 -14.98 -22.04 13.28
C ARG A 60 -13.52 -21.61 13.50
N LEU A 61 -12.83 -22.22 14.48
CA LEU A 61 -11.40 -21.96 14.68
C LEU A 61 -10.54 -22.59 13.58
N LYS A 62 -10.92 -23.76 13.06
CA LYS A 62 -10.25 -24.43 11.92
C LYS A 62 -10.48 -23.65 10.65
N GLU A 63 -11.69 -23.16 10.38
CA GLU A 63 -11.94 -22.28 9.25
C GLU A 63 -11.14 -20.98 9.37
N ASN A 64 -11.09 -20.37 10.57
CA ASN A 64 -10.23 -19.22 10.82
C ASN A 64 -8.74 -19.56 10.67
N GLU A 65 -8.27 -20.70 11.15
CA GLU A 65 -6.88 -21.14 11.00
C GLU A 65 -6.53 -21.45 9.55
N VAL A 66 -7.39 -22.12 8.81
CA VAL A 66 -7.24 -22.38 7.38
C VAL A 66 -7.20 -21.06 6.61
N PHE A 67 -8.08 -20.12 6.93
CA PHE A 67 -8.04 -18.77 6.35
C PHE A 67 -6.75 -18.04 6.74
N ARG A 68 -6.33 -18.07 8.01
CA ARG A 68 -5.07 -17.47 8.48
C ARG A 68 -3.85 -18.06 7.77
N LEU A 69 -3.85 -19.36 7.50
CA LEU A 69 -2.77 -20.07 6.80
C LEU A 69 -2.77 -19.76 5.30
N ALA A 70 -3.95 -19.72 4.67
CA ALA A 70 -4.09 -19.47 3.23
C ALA A 70 -3.89 -18.00 2.85
N SER A 71 -4.39 -17.07 3.68
CA SER A 71 -4.33 -15.63 3.44
C SER A 71 -3.14 -14.94 4.12
N GLY A 72 -2.56 -15.55 5.16
CA GLY A 72 -1.55 -14.94 6.01
C GLY A 72 -2.11 -13.84 6.95
N ILE A 73 -3.43 -13.66 7.01
CA ILE A 73 -4.09 -12.60 7.79
C ILE A 73 -4.43 -13.11 9.19
N ARG A 74 -3.80 -12.56 10.24
CA ARG A 74 -4.07 -12.92 11.64
C ARG A 74 -5.14 -12.02 12.25
N VAL A 75 -6.37 -12.51 12.33
CA VAL A 75 -7.51 -11.76 12.90
C VAL A 75 -8.41 -12.66 13.76
N PRO A 76 -9.22 -12.05 14.66
CA PRO A 76 -10.24 -12.78 15.42
C PRO A 76 -11.26 -13.47 14.50
N PRO A 77 -11.93 -14.54 14.96
CA PRO A 77 -12.87 -15.32 14.14
C PRO A 77 -13.96 -14.49 13.46
N GLU A 78 -14.56 -13.52 14.16
CA GLU A 78 -15.62 -12.67 13.61
C GLU A 78 -15.13 -11.81 12.42
N LYS A 79 -13.91 -11.29 12.53
CA LYS A 79 -13.29 -10.52 11.45
C LYS A 79 -12.83 -11.44 10.31
N SER A 80 -12.41 -12.66 10.63
CA SER A 80 -12.05 -13.69 9.65
C SER A 80 -13.24 -14.06 8.77
N GLU A 81 -14.39 -14.36 9.39
CA GLU A 81 -15.64 -14.72 8.72
C GLU A 81 -16.10 -13.59 7.77
N MET A 82 -16.03 -12.34 8.22
CA MET A 82 -16.29 -11.16 7.38
C MET A 82 -15.33 -11.09 6.17
N LEU A 83 -14.02 -11.31 6.36
CA LEU A 83 -13.05 -11.25 5.26
C LEU A 83 -13.22 -12.43 4.28
N ILE A 84 -13.59 -13.61 4.77
CA ILE A 84 -13.94 -14.78 3.95
C ILE A 84 -15.17 -14.45 3.10
N ASP A 85 -16.22 -13.84 3.66
CA ASP A 85 -17.41 -13.45 2.88
C ASP A 85 -17.07 -12.45 1.77
N VAL A 86 -16.20 -11.46 2.06
CA VAL A 86 -15.70 -10.52 1.04
C VAL A 86 -14.90 -11.24 -0.05
N TYR A 87 -14.07 -12.23 0.31
CA TYR A 87 -13.30 -13.04 -0.64
C TYR A 87 -14.21 -13.91 -1.53
N MET A 88 -15.11 -14.67 -0.92
CA MET A 88 -16.00 -15.62 -1.60
C MET A 88 -16.96 -14.92 -2.57
N ARG A 89 -17.34 -13.68 -2.29
CA ARG A 89 -18.14 -12.83 -3.20
C ARG A 89 -17.32 -12.22 -4.35
N GLY A 90 -16.03 -12.50 -4.44
CA GLY A 90 -15.15 -11.97 -5.49
C GLY A 90 -14.93 -10.45 -5.39
N LEU A 91 -15.14 -9.86 -4.21
CA LEU A 91 -15.01 -8.41 -4.02
C LEU A 91 -13.55 -7.97 -3.89
N ALA A 92 -12.70 -8.85 -3.36
CA ALA A 92 -11.28 -8.62 -3.14
C ALA A 92 -10.51 -9.94 -3.16
N ASP A 93 -9.30 -9.94 -3.71
CA ASP A 93 -8.38 -11.08 -3.61
C ASP A 93 -7.64 -11.11 -2.26
N ASN A 94 -6.92 -12.20 -1.96
CA ASN A 94 -6.17 -12.33 -0.70
C ASN A 94 -5.13 -11.21 -0.50
N ARG A 95 -4.53 -10.70 -1.59
CA ARG A 95 -3.50 -9.66 -1.52
C ARG A 95 -4.10 -8.30 -1.19
N GLU A 96 -5.27 -8.01 -1.74
CA GLU A 96 -6.06 -6.82 -1.48
C GLU A 96 -6.63 -6.86 -0.07
N LEU A 97 -7.16 -8.00 0.37
CA LEU A 97 -7.64 -8.21 1.74
C LEU A 97 -6.54 -7.96 2.77
N LYS A 98 -5.33 -8.51 2.57
CA LYS A 98 -4.19 -8.31 3.47
C LYS A 98 -3.84 -6.83 3.66
N ARG A 99 -4.05 -6.00 2.63
CA ARG A 99 -3.77 -4.55 2.65
C ARG A 99 -4.87 -3.74 3.29
N ILE A 100 -6.13 -4.07 3.02
CA ILE A 100 -7.27 -3.23 3.43
C ILE A 100 -7.88 -3.65 4.76
N GLN A 101 -7.60 -4.86 5.25
CA GLN A 101 -8.25 -5.43 6.44
C GLN A 101 -8.09 -4.56 7.69
N HIS A 102 -7.03 -3.76 7.80
CA HIS A 102 -6.82 -2.88 8.96
C HIS A 102 -7.93 -1.83 9.10
N PHE A 103 -8.47 -1.35 7.98
CA PHE A 103 -9.55 -0.36 7.92
C PHE A 103 -10.94 -0.95 8.14
N MET A 104 -11.06 -2.28 8.22
CA MET A 104 -12.33 -2.98 8.31
C MET A 104 -12.55 -3.55 9.71
N LYS A 105 -13.72 -3.27 10.28
CA LYS A 105 -14.17 -3.82 11.57
C LYS A 105 -15.57 -4.42 11.41
N PRO A 106 -15.81 -5.65 11.89
CA PRO A 106 -17.17 -6.18 11.96
C PRO A 106 -17.95 -5.42 13.04
N ILE A 107 -19.11 -4.88 12.70
CA ILE A 107 -20.05 -4.24 13.64
C ILE A 107 -21.45 -4.74 13.33
N GLN A 108 -22.06 -5.48 14.26
CA GLN A 108 -23.45 -5.96 14.17
C GLN A 108 -23.77 -6.67 12.85
N GLY A 109 -22.88 -7.55 12.38
CA GLY A 109 -23.06 -8.29 11.12
C GLY A 109 -22.83 -7.48 9.85
N LYS A 110 -22.42 -6.21 9.95
CA LYS A 110 -22.04 -5.35 8.83
C LYS A 110 -20.57 -4.93 8.91
N ILE A 111 -20.02 -4.53 7.77
CA ILE A 111 -18.64 -4.07 7.65
C ILE A 111 -18.59 -2.58 7.96
N HIS A 112 -17.91 -2.20 9.03
CA HIS A 112 -17.56 -0.82 9.31
C HIS A 112 -16.20 -0.48 8.70
N ILE A 113 -16.14 0.57 7.90
CA ILE A 113 -14.89 0.99 7.25
C ILE A 113 -14.52 2.40 7.68
N GLU A 114 -13.42 2.54 8.40
CA GLU A 114 -12.94 3.81 8.94
C GLU A 114 -11.45 4.00 8.63
N THR A 115 -11.04 5.27 8.52
CA THR A 115 -9.66 5.69 8.29
C THR A 115 -9.36 6.82 9.26
N ASP A 116 -8.31 6.65 10.05
CA ASP A 116 -7.94 7.61 11.08
C ASP A 116 -7.24 8.84 10.49
N PHE A 117 -7.02 9.87 11.31
CA PHE A 117 -6.30 11.08 10.88
C PHE A 117 -4.90 10.76 10.35
N ILE A 118 -4.17 9.90 11.06
CA ILE A 118 -2.81 9.47 10.72
C ILE A 118 -2.81 8.75 9.37
N ASP A 119 -3.76 7.83 9.15
CA ASP A 119 -3.89 7.11 7.88
C ASP A 119 -4.08 8.08 6.70
N LYS A 120 -4.93 9.10 6.89
CA LYS A 120 -5.19 10.11 5.85
C LYS A 120 -3.94 10.92 5.51
N VAL A 121 -3.16 11.32 6.52
CA VAL A 121 -1.88 12.02 6.33
C VAL A 121 -0.88 11.13 5.62
N GLN A 122 -0.78 9.85 6.02
CA GLN A 122 0.13 8.89 5.39
C GLN A 122 -0.22 8.62 3.93
N ILE A 123 -1.51 8.50 3.61
CA ILE A 123 -2.00 8.36 2.23
C ILE A 123 -1.64 9.60 1.40
N LEU A 124 -1.81 10.81 1.96
CA LEU A 124 -1.47 12.07 1.27
C LEU A 124 0.03 12.16 1.02
N TYR A 125 0.84 11.91 2.05
CA TYR A 125 2.30 11.86 1.93
C TYR A 125 2.75 10.84 0.87
N SER A 126 2.19 9.63 0.90
CA SER A 126 2.47 8.56 -0.05
C SER A 126 2.20 8.99 -1.50
N PHE A 127 1.11 9.72 -1.73
CA PHE A 127 0.79 10.28 -3.04
C PHE A 127 1.79 11.37 -3.46
N CYS A 128 2.02 12.37 -2.61
CA CYS A 128 2.92 13.49 -2.91
C CYS A 128 4.36 13.02 -3.15
N ALA A 129 4.87 12.12 -2.31
CA ALA A 129 6.22 11.58 -2.43
C ALA A 129 6.38 10.70 -3.69
N ALA A 130 5.39 9.87 -4.03
CA ALA A 130 5.41 9.10 -5.27
C ALA A 130 5.39 10.00 -6.51
N MET A 131 4.58 11.06 -6.50
CA MET A 131 4.51 12.02 -7.60
C MET A 131 5.81 12.81 -7.74
N PHE A 132 6.40 13.25 -6.63
CA PHE A 132 7.69 13.92 -6.60
C PHE A 132 8.79 13.03 -7.17
N LEU A 133 8.90 11.78 -6.71
CA LEU A 133 9.90 10.83 -7.22
C LEU A 133 9.73 10.54 -8.70
N PHE A 134 8.49 10.44 -9.19
CA PHE A 134 8.22 10.26 -10.62
C PHE A 134 8.65 11.48 -11.44
N LEU A 135 8.31 12.69 -11.01
CA LEU A 135 8.74 13.92 -11.70
C LEU A 135 10.26 14.07 -11.66
N PHE A 136 10.87 13.77 -10.52
CA PHE A 136 12.31 13.82 -10.34
C PHE A 136 13.03 12.80 -11.24
N ALA A 137 12.45 11.62 -11.43
CA ALA A 137 12.92 10.61 -12.38
C ALA A 137 12.96 11.14 -13.82
N VAL A 138 11.90 11.83 -14.24
CA VAL A 138 11.83 12.45 -15.58
C VAL A 138 12.84 13.58 -15.70
N ILE A 139 12.93 14.46 -14.70
CA ILE A 139 13.84 15.62 -14.71
C ILE A 139 15.30 15.16 -14.82
N LEU A 140 15.71 14.13 -14.08
CA LEU A 140 17.10 13.64 -14.14
C LEU A 140 17.37 12.68 -15.30
N GLY A 141 16.39 11.85 -15.67
CA GLY A 141 16.58 10.81 -16.68
C GLY A 141 16.36 11.28 -18.11
N ALA A 142 15.35 12.11 -18.35
CA ALA A 142 14.98 12.55 -19.70
C ALA A 142 16.11 13.28 -20.46
N PRO A 143 16.92 14.17 -19.83
CA PRO A 143 18.03 14.84 -20.51
C PRO A 143 19.05 13.86 -21.11
N SER A 144 19.20 12.68 -20.51
CA SER A 144 20.20 11.69 -20.93
C SER A 144 19.90 11.10 -22.31
N PHE A 145 18.64 11.15 -22.77
CA PHE A 145 18.24 10.70 -24.11
C PHE A 145 18.55 11.72 -25.22
N PHE A 146 18.84 12.96 -24.87
CA PHE A 146 19.23 14.01 -25.82
C PHE A 146 20.75 14.13 -25.97
N SER A 147 21.51 13.30 -25.24
CA SER A 147 22.95 13.21 -25.41
C SER A 147 23.30 12.37 -26.65
N GLU A 148 24.41 12.69 -27.32
CA GLU A 148 24.92 11.89 -28.45
C GLU A 148 25.55 10.55 -27.99
N ASN A 149 25.65 10.34 -26.68
CA ASN A 149 26.33 9.21 -26.09
C ASN A 149 25.35 8.13 -25.62
N SER A 150 25.44 6.94 -26.23
CA SER A 150 24.61 5.79 -25.86
C SER A 150 24.75 5.35 -24.39
N ALA A 151 25.92 5.57 -23.77
CA ALA A 151 26.13 5.23 -22.36
C ALA A 151 25.28 6.10 -21.42
N ASP A 152 25.11 7.37 -21.76
CA ASP A 152 24.30 8.31 -20.98
C ASP A 152 22.80 7.96 -21.11
N ALA A 153 22.35 7.60 -22.31
CA ALA A 153 20.98 7.11 -22.51
C ALA A 153 20.67 5.86 -21.65
N VAL A 154 21.62 4.91 -21.55
CA VAL A 154 21.49 3.74 -20.67
C VAL A 154 21.42 4.16 -19.21
N ALA A 155 22.28 5.08 -18.76
CA ALA A 155 22.25 5.59 -17.39
C ALA A 155 20.93 6.30 -17.05
N GLY A 156 20.37 7.07 -18.00
CA GLY A 156 19.06 7.70 -17.87
C GLY A 156 17.92 6.69 -17.67
N ILE A 157 17.91 5.60 -18.44
CA ILE A 157 16.95 4.49 -18.27
C ILE A 157 17.06 3.90 -16.87
N PHE A 158 18.27 3.63 -16.38
CA PHE A 158 18.49 3.09 -15.04
C PHE A 158 17.97 4.02 -13.94
N ILE A 159 18.24 5.33 -14.04
CA ILE A 159 17.74 6.33 -13.08
C ILE A 159 16.21 6.36 -13.09
N MET A 160 15.60 6.41 -14.27
CA MET A 160 14.15 6.43 -14.39
C MET A 160 13.51 5.17 -13.80
N LEU A 161 14.09 4.00 -14.09
CA LEU A 161 13.60 2.71 -13.60
C LEU A 161 13.72 2.61 -12.08
N ALA A 162 14.88 2.94 -11.51
CA ALA A 162 15.12 2.93 -10.07
C ALA A 162 14.16 3.87 -9.31
N MET A 163 13.99 5.10 -9.80
CA MET A 163 13.10 6.08 -9.18
C MET A 163 11.62 5.72 -9.33
N THR A 164 11.21 5.14 -10.47
CA THR A 164 9.84 4.67 -10.68
C THR A 164 9.49 3.49 -9.78
N LEU A 165 10.42 2.54 -9.60
CA LEU A 165 10.26 1.44 -8.64
C LEU A 165 10.13 1.98 -7.21
N THR A 166 10.97 2.94 -6.83
CA THR A 166 10.92 3.58 -5.51
C THR A 166 9.60 4.33 -5.31
N ALA A 167 9.14 5.09 -6.31
CA ALA A 167 7.84 5.75 -6.29
C ALA A 167 6.69 4.74 -6.14
N ALA A 168 6.78 3.57 -6.77
CA ALA A 168 5.79 2.51 -6.63
C ALA A 168 5.72 1.92 -5.21
N VAL A 169 6.87 1.82 -4.53
CA VAL A 169 6.96 1.36 -3.12
C VAL A 169 6.41 2.44 -2.17
N VAL A 170 6.87 3.68 -2.31
CA VAL A 170 6.39 4.80 -1.47
C VAL A 170 4.90 5.05 -1.66
N GLY A 171 4.42 4.94 -2.90
CA GLY A 171 3.02 5.10 -3.30
C GLY A 171 2.06 3.96 -2.90
N SER A 172 2.54 2.95 -2.16
CA SER A 172 1.72 1.78 -1.81
C SER A 172 0.45 2.13 -1.02
N ASP A 173 0.50 3.14 -0.15
CA ASP A 173 -0.60 3.44 0.78
C ASP A 173 -1.73 4.14 0.03
N PHE A 174 -1.38 5.01 -0.91
CA PHE A 174 -2.34 5.56 -1.87
C PHE A 174 -3.00 4.46 -2.74
N ARG A 175 -2.24 3.45 -3.17
CA ARG A 175 -2.82 2.29 -3.89
C ARG A 175 -3.76 1.47 -3.00
N THR A 176 -3.39 1.26 -1.74
CA THR A 176 -4.25 0.61 -0.74
C THR A 176 -5.55 1.40 -0.54
N TYR A 177 -5.47 2.72 -0.42
CA TYR A 177 -6.65 3.60 -0.35
C TYR A 177 -7.55 3.47 -1.58
N ARG A 178 -6.97 3.47 -2.79
CA ARG A 178 -7.75 3.31 -4.03
C ARG A 178 -8.47 1.96 -4.08
N THR A 179 -7.80 0.91 -3.60
CA THR A 179 -8.35 -0.44 -3.47
C THR A 179 -9.51 -0.44 -2.48
N LEU A 180 -9.31 0.14 -1.30
CA LEU A 180 -10.33 0.28 -0.25
C LEU A 180 -11.56 1.05 -0.76
N LYS A 181 -11.36 2.16 -1.47
CA LYS A 181 -12.44 2.97 -2.06
C LYS A 181 -13.27 2.17 -3.06
N ARG A 182 -12.61 1.40 -3.93
CA ARG A 182 -13.29 0.52 -4.91
C ARG A 182 -14.11 -0.56 -4.20
N ILE A 183 -13.53 -1.23 -3.21
CA ILE A 183 -14.19 -2.32 -2.47
C ILE A 183 -15.36 -1.76 -1.65
N ARG A 184 -15.16 -0.63 -0.96
CA ARG A 184 -16.23 0.05 -0.24
C ARG A 184 -17.41 0.38 -1.14
N LYS A 185 -17.18 0.87 -2.37
CA LYS A 185 -18.27 1.18 -3.31
C LYS A 185 -19.13 -0.06 -3.58
N ARG A 186 -18.51 -1.20 -3.87
CA ARG A 186 -19.20 -2.48 -4.09
C ARG A 186 -19.91 -2.98 -2.82
N LEU A 187 -19.30 -2.81 -1.65
CA LEU A 187 -19.92 -3.19 -0.38
C LEU A 187 -21.15 -2.33 -0.05
N ILE A 188 -21.16 -1.05 -0.43
CA ILE A 188 -22.33 -0.16 -0.30
C ILE A 188 -23.44 -0.61 -1.25
N GLU A 189 -23.11 -0.96 -2.50
CA GLU A 189 -24.06 -1.50 -3.49
C GLU A 189 -24.73 -2.80 -3.00
N LEU A 190 -24.05 -3.58 -2.16
CA LEU A 190 -24.56 -4.82 -1.55
C LEU A 190 -25.18 -4.62 -0.15
N GLU A 191 -25.32 -3.38 0.33
CA GLU A 191 -25.85 -3.03 1.66
C GLU A 191 -25.10 -3.64 2.86
N MET A 192 -23.86 -4.08 2.65
CA MET A 192 -23.04 -4.75 3.67
C MET A 192 -22.22 -3.79 4.54
N VAL A 193 -22.35 -2.47 4.32
CA VAL A 193 -21.58 -1.43 5.05
C VAL A 193 -22.44 -0.78 6.12
N SER A 194 -21.94 -0.71 7.36
CA SER A 194 -22.66 -0.07 8.47
C SER A 194 -22.64 1.46 8.40
N ASN A 195 -21.60 2.04 7.78
CA ASN A 195 -21.36 3.48 7.72
C ASN A 195 -21.32 4.04 6.29
N ALA A 196 -22.31 3.71 5.45
CA ALA A 196 -22.33 4.05 4.03
C ALA A 196 -22.04 5.55 3.72
N GLN A 197 -22.54 6.46 4.55
CA GLN A 197 -22.40 7.93 4.38
C GLN A 197 -21.04 8.50 4.84
N ALA A 198 -20.22 7.72 5.55
CA ALA A 198 -18.93 8.21 6.07
C ALA A 198 -17.91 8.50 4.95
N LYS A 199 -17.07 9.52 5.13
CA LYS A 199 -16.05 9.88 4.13
C LYS A 199 -14.71 9.23 4.49
N LEU A 200 -14.17 8.40 3.57
CA LEU A 200 -12.87 7.73 3.72
C LEU A 200 -11.65 8.67 3.63
N PHE A 201 -11.83 9.89 3.17
CA PHE A 201 -10.76 10.87 3.03
C PHE A 201 -11.34 12.25 3.29
N TRP A 202 -10.49 13.25 3.50
CA TRP A 202 -10.91 14.64 3.54
C TRP A 202 -11.68 14.93 2.26
N SER A 203 -12.99 15.15 2.36
CA SER A 203 -13.66 15.90 1.30
C SER A 203 -13.22 17.33 1.51
N VAL A 204 -12.43 17.87 0.59
CA VAL A 204 -12.65 19.27 0.26
C VAL A 204 -14.13 19.36 -0.12
N PRO A 205 -14.92 20.29 0.44
CA PRO A 205 -16.25 20.55 -0.08
C PRO A 205 -16.05 20.98 -1.54
N TRP A 206 -16.17 20.02 -2.46
CA TRP A 206 -16.35 20.34 -3.86
C TRP A 206 -17.76 20.91 -3.94
N HIS A 207 -17.84 22.23 -3.83
CA HIS A 207 -19.01 22.96 -4.29
C HIS A 207 -19.23 22.53 -5.74
N LYS A 208 -20.41 21.97 -6.01
CA LYS A 208 -20.95 22.02 -7.36
C LYS A 208 -21.20 23.52 -7.63
N SER A 209 -20.29 24.14 -8.37
CA SER A 209 -20.59 25.34 -9.15
C SER A 209 -20.83 24.91 -10.58
#